data_AF-A0A520A9V6-F1
#
_entry.id   AF-A0A520A9V6-F1
#
_cell.length_a   1.000
_cell.length_b   1.000
_cell.length_c   1.000
_cell.angle_alpha   90.00
_cell.angle_beta   90.00
_cell.angle_gamma   90.00
#
_symmetry.space_group_name_H-M   'P 1'
#
loop_
_entity.id
_entity.type
_entity.pdbx_description
1 polymer ?
#
loop_
_entity_poly.entity_id
_entity_poly.type
_entity_poly.pdbx_seq_one_letter_code
_entity_poly.pdbx_strand_id
1 'polypeptide(L)'
;MNNSGHAKGAHGYGGIWGGTPATFHHNLLAHHTNRNPRFDGGRRYSSGSGTGVGKYGADKIDYRNNVIYNWSGNSAYGGENGEYNMVNNYYKYGPATPTNRRNRIMQVSKDNATAAPNPADFGLGYGTFYITGNYVFGNATVTADNWNGGVDFDSGLSKLMVQKTTPFEAIEIPVHTAEQAYTSVLNYVGASLSRDAIDARIIGEVRNGTATYNGSISGLKGIIDKQGDVGGWPFLNTSNALADTDLDGMPDAWELANKLDPKVANAGGKDLSTAYDNIEVYIKRLRTNTTAKN
;
A
#
# COMPACT_ATOMS: atom_id res chain seq x y z
N MET A 1 7.86 -3.14 11.83
CA MET A 1 8.94 -3.08 12.85
C MET A 1 10.27 -2.90 12.16
N ASN A 2 11.18 -2.12 12.72
CA ASN A 2 12.43 -1.74 12.08
C ASN A 2 13.61 -2.62 12.54
N ASN A 3 13.93 -2.70 13.83
CA ASN A 3 15.01 -3.55 14.35
C ASN A 3 14.49 -4.79 15.11
N SER A 4 13.64 -5.61 14.48
CA SER A 4 13.03 -6.80 15.10
C SER A 4 13.85 -8.09 14.91
N GLY A 5 15.18 -7.98 14.80
CA GLY A 5 16.07 -9.14 14.64
C GLY A 5 16.23 -9.68 13.22
N HIS A 6 15.91 -8.87 12.20
CA HIS A 6 16.10 -9.27 10.80
C HIS A 6 17.60 -9.39 10.45
N ALA A 7 18.01 -10.43 9.72
CA ALA A 7 19.42 -10.73 9.43
C ALA A 7 20.15 -9.61 8.66
N LYS A 8 19.41 -8.76 7.94
CA LYS A 8 19.95 -7.57 7.24
C LYS A 8 19.95 -6.29 8.09
N GLY A 9 19.65 -6.37 9.38
CA GLY A 9 19.49 -5.22 10.28
C GLY A 9 18.15 -4.50 10.10
N ALA A 10 18.14 -3.18 10.31
CA ALA A 10 16.95 -2.33 10.27
C ALA A 10 16.14 -2.49 8.97
N HIS A 11 14.88 -2.92 9.07
CA HIS A 11 14.01 -3.31 7.96
C HIS A 11 12.54 -2.88 8.14
N GLY A 12 12.31 -1.64 8.56
CA GLY A 12 10.96 -1.08 8.76
C GLY A 12 10.23 -0.75 7.46
N TYR A 13 10.17 -1.68 6.51
CA TYR A 13 9.72 -1.42 5.14
C TYR A 13 8.23 -1.73 4.95
N GLY A 14 7.52 -0.92 4.16
CA GLY A 14 6.09 -1.10 3.88
C GLY A 14 5.82 -2.30 2.96
N GLY A 15 6.19 -2.20 1.68
CA GLY A 15 5.98 -3.29 0.72
C GLY A 15 6.63 -3.06 -0.64
N ILE A 16 6.97 -4.17 -1.30
CA ILE A 16 7.32 -4.19 -2.72
C ILE A 16 6.03 -4.46 -3.50
N TRP A 17 5.63 -3.55 -4.39
CA TRP A 17 4.39 -3.65 -5.15
C TRP A 17 4.74 -3.88 -6.63
N GLY A 18 4.31 -5.02 -7.17
CA GLY A 18 4.55 -5.50 -8.52
C GLY A 18 3.28 -6.06 -9.15
N GLY A 19 3.26 -6.22 -10.47
CA GLY A 19 2.14 -6.83 -11.19
C GLY A 19 1.85 -6.20 -12.54
N THR A 20 1.14 -6.94 -13.40
CA THR A 20 0.85 -6.49 -14.76
C THR A 20 -0.45 -7.09 -15.33
N PRO A 21 -1.49 -6.26 -15.52
CA PRO A 21 -1.74 -4.99 -14.82
C PRO A 21 -2.07 -5.24 -13.33
N ALA A 22 -1.74 -4.29 -12.45
CA ALA A 22 -2.15 -4.28 -11.05
C ALA A 22 -2.63 -2.90 -10.63
N THR A 23 -3.66 -2.84 -9.78
CA THR A 23 -4.20 -1.58 -9.23
C THR A 23 -4.11 -1.61 -7.70
N PHE A 24 -3.50 -0.58 -7.13
CA PHE A 24 -3.45 -0.35 -5.69
C PHE A 24 -4.10 0.99 -5.39
N HIS A 25 -5.28 0.92 -4.76
CA HIS A 25 -6.05 2.11 -4.45
C HIS A 25 -6.61 2.12 -3.03
N HIS A 26 -6.72 3.31 -2.45
CA HIS A 26 -7.27 3.53 -1.10
C HIS A 26 -6.55 2.78 0.03
N ASN A 27 -5.23 2.61 -0.10
CA ASN A 27 -4.38 2.04 0.95
C ASN A 27 -3.87 3.13 1.90
N LEU A 28 -3.55 2.75 3.15
CA LEU A 28 -2.81 3.55 4.10
C LEU A 28 -1.44 2.91 4.38
N LEU A 29 -0.37 3.65 4.12
CA LEU A 29 0.99 3.27 4.51
C LEU A 29 1.48 4.29 5.54
N ALA A 30 1.61 3.85 6.79
CA ALA A 30 1.92 4.72 7.91
C ALA A 30 3.13 4.20 8.71
N HIS A 31 4.06 5.10 9.03
CA HIS A 31 5.18 4.83 9.92
C HIS A 31 6.15 3.72 9.46
N HIS A 32 6.59 3.80 8.20
CA HIS A 32 7.63 2.93 7.64
C HIS A 32 8.86 3.73 7.25
N THR A 33 10.04 3.11 7.28
CA THR A 33 11.27 3.77 6.81
C THR A 33 11.30 3.88 5.29
N ASN A 34 11.12 2.77 4.58
CA ASN A 34 11.18 2.71 3.12
C ASN A 34 10.05 1.83 2.57
N ARG A 35 10.00 1.74 1.24
CA ARG A 35 9.09 0.90 0.48
C ARG A 35 7.64 1.30 0.75
N ASN A 36 7.33 2.56 0.47
CA ASN A 36 6.02 3.17 0.73
C ASN A 36 5.15 3.49 -0.51
N PRO A 37 5.14 2.71 -1.61
CA PRO A 37 5.77 1.41 -1.84
C PRO A 37 7.19 1.51 -2.44
N ARG A 38 7.87 0.37 -2.58
CA ARG A 38 8.87 0.20 -3.64
C ARG A 38 8.16 -0.45 -4.81
N PHE A 39 8.15 0.18 -5.97
CA PHE A 39 7.64 -0.48 -7.16
C PHE A 39 8.61 -1.58 -7.62
N ASP A 40 8.12 -2.78 -7.92
CA ASP A 40 8.94 -3.98 -8.13
C ASP A 40 9.63 -4.07 -9.48
N GLY A 41 9.01 -3.51 -10.51
CA GLY A 41 9.57 -3.40 -11.85
C GLY A 41 9.72 -4.69 -12.61
N GLY A 42 9.82 -4.55 -13.93
CA GLY A 42 10.11 -5.67 -14.80
C GLY A 42 11.60 -5.93 -14.91
N ARG A 43 12.01 -7.19 -15.15
CA ARG A 43 13.33 -7.51 -15.74
C ARG A 43 14.51 -6.77 -15.10
N ARG A 44 14.64 -6.84 -13.77
CA ARG A 44 15.75 -6.22 -13.02
C ARG A 44 16.89 -7.20 -12.84
N TYR A 45 18.11 -6.68 -12.78
CA TYR A 45 19.29 -7.49 -12.51
C TYR A 45 19.90 -7.25 -11.13
N SER A 46 19.78 -6.05 -10.54
CA SER A 46 20.47 -5.67 -9.30
C SER A 46 20.51 -6.80 -8.25
N SER A 47 21.67 -7.47 -8.18
CA SER A 47 22.00 -8.56 -7.24
C SER A 47 21.07 -9.79 -7.23
N GLY A 48 20.52 -10.18 -8.39
CA GLY A 48 19.70 -11.40 -8.50
C GLY A 48 18.30 -11.27 -7.90
N SER A 49 17.85 -10.04 -7.64
CA SER A 49 16.49 -9.73 -7.17
C SER A 49 15.45 -9.60 -8.29
N GLY A 50 15.84 -9.90 -9.52
CA GLY A 50 14.98 -9.85 -10.69
C GLY A 50 13.87 -10.89 -10.65
N THR A 51 12.63 -10.45 -10.80
CA THR A 51 11.65 -11.24 -11.53
C THR A 51 12.23 -11.36 -12.95
N GLY A 52 12.44 -12.60 -13.44
CA GLY A 52 12.93 -12.81 -14.81
C GLY A 52 11.96 -12.24 -15.85
N VAL A 53 11.99 -12.73 -17.08
CA VAL A 53 10.88 -12.47 -18.00
C VAL A 53 9.64 -13.20 -17.45
N GLY A 54 8.88 -12.54 -16.59
CA GLY A 54 7.62 -13.07 -16.07
C GLY A 54 6.68 -13.33 -17.24
N LYS A 55 5.91 -14.44 -17.17
CA LYS A 55 4.90 -14.83 -18.18
C LYS A 55 3.96 -13.68 -18.55
N TYR A 56 3.76 -12.73 -17.64
CA TYR A 56 2.78 -11.67 -17.73
C TYR A 56 3.31 -10.35 -18.35
N GLY A 57 4.62 -10.23 -18.62
CA GLY A 57 5.21 -9.03 -19.22
C GLY A 57 5.80 -8.04 -18.22
N ALA A 58 6.05 -6.80 -18.66
CA ALA A 58 6.59 -5.74 -17.82
C ALA A 58 5.56 -5.22 -16.80
N ASP A 59 6.02 -4.79 -15.64
CA ASP A 59 5.17 -4.23 -14.58
C ASP A 59 4.32 -3.07 -15.10
N LYS A 60 3.02 -3.10 -14.78
CA LYS A 60 2.04 -2.05 -15.08
C LYS A 60 1.20 -1.79 -13.85
N ILE A 61 1.54 -0.74 -13.11
CA ILE A 61 0.94 -0.47 -11.80
C ILE A 61 0.18 0.84 -11.79
N ASP A 62 -1.09 0.73 -11.45
CA ASP A 62 -1.98 1.85 -11.22
C ASP A 62 -2.06 2.12 -9.71
N TYR A 63 -1.38 3.18 -9.28
CA TYR A 63 -1.20 3.58 -7.89
C TYR A 63 -1.97 4.88 -7.65
N ARG A 64 -3.19 4.77 -7.13
CA ARG A 64 -4.06 5.95 -7.00
C ARG A 64 -4.85 6.03 -5.72
N ASN A 65 -5.12 7.24 -5.24
CA ASN A 65 -5.94 7.48 -4.04
C ASN A 65 -5.42 6.81 -2.76
N ASN A 66 -4.10 6.61 -2.64
CA ASN A 66 -3.47 6.07 -1.42
C ASN A 66 -3.04 7.21 -0.47
N VAL A 67 -2.91 6.90 0.82
CA VAL A 67 -2.39 7.81 1.85
C VAL A 67 -1.06 7.30 2.37
N ILE A 68 -0.05 8.18 2.35
CA ILE A 68 1.32 7.88 2.79
C ILE A 68 1.66 8.82 3.93
N TYR A 69 2.03 8.26 5.07
CA TYR A 69 2.29 9.00 6.29
C TYR A 69 3.60 8.62 6.98
N ASN A 70 4.35 9.64 7.42
CA ASN A 70 5.48 9.51 8.35
C ASN A 70 6.60 8.55 7.89
N TRP A 71 7.04 8.67 6.64
CA TRP A 71 8.21 7.94 6.16
C TRP A 71 9.50 8.53 6.72
N SER A 72 10.54 7.73 7.00
CA SER A 72 11.87 8.25 7.38
C SER A 72 12.93 8.17 6.27
N GLY A 73 12.77 7.21 5.36
CA GLY A 73 13.59 6.98 4.17
C GLY A 73 12.90 7.54 2.93
N ASN A 74 12.10 6.73 2.24
CA ASN A 74 11.39 7.08 1.01
C ASN A 74 9.87 6.97 1.15
N SER A 75 9.16 7.90 0.50
CA SER A 75 7.71 7.89 0.31
C SER A 75 7.28 6.99 -0.83
N ALA A 76 8.02 6.92 -1.94
CA ALA A 76 7.96 5.83 -2.92
C ALA A 76 9.28 5.79 -3.70
N TYR A 77 9.69 4.63 -4.19
CA TYR A 77 10.88 4.52 -5.05
C TYR A 77 10.89 3.26 -5.92
N GLY A 78 11.91 3.14 -6.77
CA GLY A 78 12.06 2.01 -7.68
C GLY A 78 11.41 2.28 -9.03
N GLY A 79 10.73 1.27 -9.54
CA GLY A 79 9.99 1.31 -10.80
C GLY A 79 10.82 1.01 -12.05
N GLU A 80 12.05 0.52 -11.91
CA GLU A 80 12.88 0.13 -13.05
C GLU A 80 12.10 -0.80 -14.00
N ASN A 81 12.05 -0.43 -15.29
CA ASN A 81 11.44 -1.17 -16.41
C ASN A 81 9.95 -1.50 -16.28
N GLY A 82 9.22 -0.74 -15.48
CA GLY A 82 7.76 -0.76 -15.48
C GLY A 82 7.14 0.53 -15.98
N GLU A 83 5.82 0.53 -16.01
CA GLU A 83 4.98 1.66 -16.35
C GLU A 83 4.01 1.94 -15.20
N TYR A 84 3.95 3.19 -14.74
CA TYR A 84 3.29 3.54 -13.48
C TYR A 84 2.36 4.74 -13.65
N ASN A 85 1.10 4.58 -13.27
CA ASN A 85 0.19 5.69 -13.04
C ASN A 85 0.22 6.01 -11.54
N MET A 86 0.59 7.24 -11.16
CA MET A 86 0.60 7.71 -9.78
C MET A 86 -0.36 8.90 -9.65
N VAL A 87 -1.60 8.63 -9.25
CA VAL A 87 -2.71 9.59 -9.40
C VAL A 87 -3.42 9.87 -8.08
N ASN A 88 -3.58 11.14 -7.71
CA ASN A 88 -4.42 11.55 -6.59
C ASN A 88 -4.10 10.87 -5.25
N ASN A 89 -2.82 10.59 -4.97
CA ASN A 89 -2.37 10.09 -3.66
C ASN A 89 -2.10 11.26 -2.71
N TYR A 90 -2.23 11.03 -1.40
CA TYR A 90 -2.03 12.02 -0.35
C TYR A 90 -0.75 11.72 0.45
N TYR A 91 0.24 12.60 0.35
CA TYR A 91 1.53 12.50 1.03
C TYR A 91 1.59 13.46 2.21
N LYS A 92 1.74 12.90 3.41
CA LYS A 92 1.86 13.67 4.64
C LYS A 92 3.13 13.30 5.39
N TYR A 93 4.08 14.24 5.48
CA TYR A 93 5.23 14.05 6.33
C TYR A 93 4.78 13.96 7.80
N GLY A 94 5.54 13.23 8.61
CA GLY A 94 5.32 13.12 10.05
C GLY A 94 6.59 13.35 10.85
N PRO A 95 6.55 13.11 12.17
CA PRO A 95 7.68 13.33 13.07
C PRO A 95 8.99 12.59 12.73
N ALA A 96 8.94 11.47 12.00
CA ALA A 96 10.13 10.74 11.52
C ALA A 96 10.63 11.21 10.15
N THR A 97 9.88 12.07 9.45
CA THR A 97 10.23 12.47 8.08
C THR A 97 11.28 13.58 8.05
N PRO A 98 12.47 13.32 7.46
CA PRO A 98 13.50 14.34 7.29
C PRO A 98 13.00 15.53 6.47
N THR A 99 13.44 16.73 6.83
CA THR A 99 13.02 17.99 6.17
C THR A 99 13.26 17.98 4.66
N ASN A 100 14.39 17.44 4.22
CA ASN A 100 14.77 17.33 2.81
C ASN A 100 14.03 16.24 2.02
N ARG A 101 13.06 15.54 2.62
CA ARG A 101 12.25 14.51 1.97
C ARG A 101 10.75 14.69 2.17
N ARG A 102 10.32 15.79 2.79
CA ARG A 102 8.89 16.06 3.08
C ARG A 102 8.04 16.25 1.82
N ASN A 103 8.69 16.65 0.73
CA ASN A 103 8.07 16.93 -0.56
C ASN A 103 8.10 15.76 -1.55
N ARG A 104 8.80 14.68 -1.23
CA ARG A 104 9.04 13.58 -2.17
C ARG A 104 7.75 12.78 -2.41
N ILE A 105 7.37 12.63 -3.68
CA ILE A 105 6.33 11.71 -4.17
C ILE A 105 6.98 10.40 -4.61
N MET A 106 8.07 10.49 -5.37
CA MET A 106 8.74 9.34 -5.99
C MET A 106 10.25 9.60 -6.13
N GLN A 107 11.08 8.59 -5.85
CA GLN A 107 12.46 8.53 -6.32
C GLN A 107 12.57 7.49 -7.44
N VAL A 108 12.76 7.94 -8.67
CA VAL A 108 12.89 7.04 -9.83
C VAL A 108 14.26 6.38 -9.81
N SER A 109 14.27 5.06 -9.72
CA SER A 109 15.51 4.28 -9.67
C SER A 109 16.02 3.89 -11.04
N LYS A 110 17.33 3.66 -11.11
CA LYS A 110 18.01 3.13 -12.29
C LYS A 110 18.78 1.84 -11.97
N ASP A 111 18.49 0.77 -12.70
CA ASP A 111 19.23 -0.48 -12.65
C ASP A 111 20.51 -0.40 -13.51
N ASN A 112 21.49 -1.22 -13.14
CA ASN A 112 22.77 -1.32 -13.86
C ASN A 112 22.83 -2.64 -14.66
N ALA A 113 22.40 -2.56 -15.92
CA ALA A 113 22.36 -3.71 -16.84
C ALA A 113 23.74 -4.36 -17.08
N THR A 114 24.85 -3.66 -16.87
CA THR A 114 26.20 -4.18 -17.15
C THR A 114 26.64 -5.31 -16.22
N ALA A 115 26.00 -5.44 -15.06
CA ALA A 115 26.31 -6.51 -14.13
C ALA A 115 25.61 -7.85 -14.50
N ALA A 116 24.66 -7.84 -15.46
CA ALA A 116 23.81 -9.00 -15.78
C ALA A 116 24.53 -10.12 -16.56
N PRO A 117 24.20 -11.41 -16.34
CA PRO A 117 24.73 -12.53 -17.12
C PRO A 117 24.36 -12.44 -18.61
N ASN A 118 23.19 -11.88 -18.93
CA ASN A 118 22.78 -11.62 -20.31
C ASN A 118 22.19 -10.20 -20.48
N PRO A 119 23.03 -9.14 -20.53
CA PRO A 119 22.58 -7.75 -20.54
C PRO A 119 21.60 -7.39 -21.68
N ALA A 120 21.62 -8.13 -22.78
CA ALA A 120 20.69 -7.95 -23.90
C ALA A 120 19.23 -8.28 -23.53
N ASP A 121 19.02 -9.17 -22.53
CA ASP A 121 17.69 -9.57 -22.05
C ASP A 121 17.11 -8.57 -21.03
N PHE A 122 17.95 -7.69 -20.44
CA PHE A 122 17.61 -6.78 -19.35
C PHE A 122 17.59 -5.30 -19.80
N GLY A 123 17.17 -5.04 -21.04
CA GLY A 123 17.14 -3.71 -21.65
C GLY A 123 16.11 -2.73 -21.05
N LEU A 124 16.52 -1.45 -21.10
CA LEU A 124 16.15 -0.32 -20.23
C LEU A 124 16.37 -0.64 -18.76
N GLY A 125 16.76 0.36 -17.98
CA GLY A 125 17.10 0.21 -16.56
C GLY A 125 16.29 1.15 -15.70
N TYR A 126 15.16 1.66 -16.17
CA TYR A 126 14.36 2.67 -15.47
C TYR A 126 12.90 2.59 -15.92
N GLY A 127 11.99 3.11 -15.10
CA GLY A 127 10.56 3.10 -15.39
C GLY A 127 10.06 4.33 -16.12
N THR A 128 8.80 4.28 -16.53
CA THR A 128 8.07 5.45 -17.03
C THR A 128 6.85 5.73 -16.15
N PHE A 129 6.55 7.01 -15.93
CA PHE A 129 5.61 7.44 -14.90
C PHE A 129 4.66 8.52 -15.41
N TYR A 130 3.37 8.30 -15.23
CA TYR A 130 2.33 9.31 -15.30
C TYR A 130 1.97 9.75 -13.88
N ILE A 131 2.46 10.93 -13.46
CA ILE A 131 2.30 11.44 -12.08
C ILE A 131 1.48 12.72 -12.13
N THR A 132 0.30 12.72 -11.50
CA THR A 132 -0.60 13.89 -11.47
C THR A 132 -1.55 13.88 -10.28
N GLY A 133 -2.02 15.07 -9.89
CA GLY A 133 -3.07 15.28 -8.89
C GLY A 133 -2.75 14.81 -7.47
N ASN A 134 -1.51 14.37 -7.21
CA ASN A 134 -1.08 14.00 -5.87
C ASN A 134 -0.97 15.26 -5.01
N TYR A 135 -1.42 15.15 -3.76
CA TYR A 135 -1.35 16.23 -2.77
C TYR A 135 -0.19 16.01 -1.82
N VAL A 136 0.62 17.04 -1.60
CA VAL A 136 1.77 17.00 -0.70
C VAL A 136 1.56 18.02 0.41
N PHE A 137 1.29 17.52 1.61
CA PHE A 137 0.97 18.33 2.77
C PHE A 137 2.04 19.38 3.06
N GLY A 138 1.62 20.65 3.14
CA GLY A 138 2.51 21.79 3.39
C GLY A 138 3.39 22.19 2.20
N ASN A 139 3.15 21.66 0.99
CA ASN A 139 3.90 22.03 -0.21
C ASN A 139 2.94 22.31 -1.38
N ALA A 140 2.50 23.57 -1.50
CA ALA A 140 1.60 24.01 -2.56
C ALA A 140 2.24 23.90 -3.96
N THR A 141 3.55 24.12 -4.07
CA THR A 141 4.29 24.05 -5.35
C THR A 141 4.23 22.64 -5.93
N VAL A 142 4.58 21.62 -5.14
CA VAL A 142 4.55 20.22 -5.58
C VAL A 142 3.12 19.72 -5.75
N THR A 143 2.17 20.21 -4.96
CA THR A 143 0.75 19.88 -5.11
C THR A 143 0.18 20.40 -6.43
N ALA A 144 0.59 21.61 -6.85
CA ALA A 144 0.15 22.20 -8.13
C ALA A 144 0.83 21.56 -9.35
N ASP A 145 2.11 21.21 -9.24
CA ASP A 145 2.85 20.44 -10.25
C ASP A 145 3.71 19.38 -9.56
N ASN A 146 3.28 18.12 -9.61
CA ASN A 146 3.98 17.01 -8.97
C ASN A 146 5.41 16.82 -9.48
N TRP A 147 5.72 17.26 -10.69
CA TRP A 147 7.07 17.20 -11.25
C TRP A 147 7.95 18.39 -10.85
N ASN A 148 7.38 19.43 -10.25
CA ASN A 148 8.11 20.60 -9.76
C ASN A 148 8.65 20.36 -8.35
N GLY A 149 9.62 19.44 -8.24
CA GLY A 149 10.29 19.11 -6.98
C GLY A 149 9.64 17.98 -6.17
N GLY A 150 8.64 17.28 -6.71
CA GLY A 150 8.09 16.06 -6.10
C GLY A 150 8.78 14.77 -6.53
N VAL A 151 9.56 14.80 -7.61
CA VAL A 151 10.19 13.60 -8.19
C VAL A 151 11.71 13.76 -8.17
N ASP A 152 12.37 12.82 -7.51
CA ASP A 152 13.83 12.70 -7.48
C ASP A 152 14.29 11.60 -8.47
N PHE A 153 15.52 11.71 -8.95
CA PHE A 153 16.08 10.82 -9.97
C PHE A 153 17.42 10.25 -9.51
N ASP A 154 17.62 8.95 -9.71
CA ASP A 154 18.95 8.37 -9.66
C ASP A 154 19.85 8.97 -10.77
N SER A 155 21.17 8.84 -10.59
CA SER A 155 22.16 9.43 -11.47
C SER A 155 21.95 9.02 -12.94
N GLY A 156 21.99 10.01 -13.84
CA GLY A 156 21.82 9.81 -15.28
C GLY A 156 20.39 9.58 -15.73
N LEU A 157 19.40 9.89 -14.89
CA LEU A 157 17.99 10.03 -15.28
C LEU A 157 17.57 11.50 -15.26
N SER A 158 16.50 11.80 -16.00
CA SER A 158 15.86 13.11 -16.02
C SER A 158 14.35 12.99 -16.23
N LYS A 159 13.59 14.05 -15.94
CA LYS A 159 12.14 14.12 -16.20
C LYS A 159 11.81 13.75 -17.65
N LEU A 160 12.56 14.26 -18.63
CA LEU A 160 12.33 14.00 -20.06
C LEU A 160 12.44 12.51 -20.43
N MET A 161 13.22 11.72 -19.68
CA MET A 161 13.40 10.29 -19.95
C MET A 161 12.27 9.43 -19.41
N VAL A 162 11.63 9.86 -18.32
CA VAL A 162 10.75 8.99 -17.54
C VAL A 162 9.30 9.46 -17.51
N GLN A 163 9.03 10.72 -17.82
CA GLN A 163 7.68 11.27 -17.74
C GLN A 163 6.81 10.76 -18.89
N LYS A 164 5.61 10.31 -18.54
CA LYS A 164 4.48 10.15 -19.46
C LYS A 164 3.48 11.27 -19.26
N THR A 165 2.90 11.74 -20.35
CA THR A 165 1.80 12.73 -20.37
C THR A 165 0.41 12.07 -20.46
N THR A 166 0.36 10.78 -20.78
CA THR A 166 -0.88 9.99 -20.87
C THR A 166 -0.75 8.73 -20.01
N PRO A 167 -1.74 8.43 -19.15
CA PRO A 167 -1.74 7.20 -18.36
C PRO A 167 -1.90 5.98 -19.28
N PHE A 168 -1.45 4.82 -18.82
CA PHE A 168 -1.91 3.56 -19.42
C PHE A 168 -3.33 3.23 -18.89
N GLU A 169 -4.06 2.39 -19.62
CA GLU A 169 -5.41 1.95 -19.24
C GLU A 169 -5.39 1.03 -18.01
N ALA A 170 -6.17 1.38 -16.99
CA ALA A 170 -6.33 0.61 -15.76
C ALA A 170 -7.82 0.39 -15.49
N ILE A 171 -8.14 -0.52 -14.56
CA ILE A 171 -9.52 -0.76 -14.15
C ILE A 171 -10.17 0.53 -13.65
N GLU A 172 -11.44 0.73 -13.99
CA GLU A 172 -12.18 1.89 -13.51
C GLU A 172 -12.46 1.75 -12.01
N ILE A 173 -12.17 2.81 -11.27
CA ILE A 173 -12.46 2.92 -9.84
C ILE A 173 -13.13 4.27 -9.56
N PRO A 174 -13.84 4.43 -8.41
CA PRO A 174 -14.38 5.73 -8.01
C PRO A 174 -13.30 6.80 -8.00
N VAL A 175 -13.57 7.91 -8.69
CA VAL A 175 -12.64 9.04 -8.79
C VAL A 175 -12.73 9.90 -7.54
N HIS A 176 -11.62 10.01 -6.83
CA HIS A 176 -11.45 10.95 -5.72
C HIS A 176 -10.28 11.88 -6.00
N THR A 177 -10.38 13.13 -5.54
CA THR A 177 -9.19 13.97 -5.30
C THR A 177 -8.32 13.33 -4.21
N ALA A 178 -7.05 13.75 -4.09
CA ALA A 178 -6.19 13.24 -3.02
C ALA A 178 -6.74 13.53 -1.62
N GLU A 179 -7.41 14.67 -1.42
CA GLU A 179 -8.02 15.05 -0.14
C GLU A 179 -9.30 14.25 0.16
N GLN A 180 -10.12 13.97 -0.87
CA GLN A 180 -11.26 13.06 -0.75
C GLN A 180 -10.80 11.64 -0.42
N ALA A 181 -9.74 11.18 -1.10
CA ALA A 181 -9.11 9.90 -0.83
C ALA A 181 -8.58 9.83 0.61
N TYR A 182 -7.90 10.88 1.09
CA TYR A 182 -7.45 10.98 2.48
C TYR A 182 -8.60 10.79 3.48
N THR A 183 -9.72 11.48 3.26
CA THR A 183 -10.90 11.35 4.11
C THR A 183 -11.48 9.94 4.06
N SER A 184 -11.65 9.37 2.86
CA SER A 184 -12.19 8.02 2.66
C SER A 184 -11.32 6.95 3.30
N VAL A 185 -10.00 6.97 3.02
CA VAL A 185 -9.04 6.02 3.59
C VAL A 185 -9.05 6.08 5.11
N LEU A 186 -8.99 7.28 5.71
CA LEU A 186 -8.98 7.37 7.17
C LEU A 186 -10.31 7.01 7.84
N ASN A 187 -11.40 6.91 7.10
CA ASN A 187 -12.69 6.43 7.60
C ASN A 187 -12.86 4.92 7.42
N TYR A 188 -12.30 4.33 6.35
CA TYR A 188 -12.68 2.98 5.92
C TYR A 188 -11.53 1.99 5.68
N VAL A 189 -10.26 2.40 5.77
CA VAL A 189 -9.12 1.50 5.52
C VAL A 189 -9.07 0.36 6.54
N GLY A 190 -8.61 -0.81 6.06
CA GLY A 190 -8.55 -2.06 6.80
C GLY A 190 -9.81 -2.91 6.59
N ALA A 191 -9.67 -4.23 6.70
CA ALA A 191 -10.80 -5.16 6.74
C ALA A 191 -11.45 -5.13 8.13
N SER A 192 -11.96 -3.96 8.54
CA SER A 192 -12.35 -3.70 9.92
C SER A 192 -13.87 -3.66 10.07
N LEU A 193 -14.42 -4.64 10.81
CA LEU A 193 -15.77 -4.56 11.37
C LEU A 193 -15.83 -3.55 12.52
N SER A 194 -14.75 -3.45 13.29
CA SER A 194 -14.55 -2.46 14.35
C SER A 194 -13.06 -2.22 14.49
N ARG A 195 -12.67 -0.96 14.65
CA ARG A 195 -11.28 -0.58 14.87
C ARG A 195 -10.87 -0.94 16.29
N ASP A 196 -9.70 -1.57 16.41
CA ASP A 196 -9.10 -1.77 17.72
C ASP A 196 -8.31 -0.52 18.17
N ALA A 197 -7.67 -0.61 19.33
CA ALA A 197 -6.88 0.50 19.87
C ALA A 197 -5.66 0.87 19.00
N ILE A 198 -5.11 -0.09 18.24
CA ILE A 198 -3.96 0.13 17.36
C ILE A 198 -4.41 0.86 16.10
N ASP A 199 -5.51 0.41 15.48
CA ASP A 199 -6.13 1.09 14.34
C ASP A 199 -6.51 2.53 14.70
N ALA A 200 -7.21 2.71 15.83
CA ALA A 200 -7.62 4.03 16.31
C ALA A 200 -6.42 4.95 16.54
N ARG A 201 -5.34 4.42 17.15
CA ARG A 201 -4.09 5.16 17.35
C ARG A 201 -3.48 5.60 16.03
N ILE A 202 -3.24 4.66 15.09
CA ILE A 202 -2.57 4.96 13.82
C ILE A 202 -3.39 5.98 13.01
N ILE A 203 -4.71 5.83 12.96
CA ILE A 203 -5.58 6.80 12.29
C ILE A 203 -5.52 8.16 12.97
N GLY A 204 -5.54 8.21 14.30
CA GLY A 204 -5.39 9.45 15.07
C GLY A 204 -4.06 10.14 14.81
N GLU A 205 -2.97 9.39 14.77
CA GLU A 205 -1.62 9.87 14.45
C GLU A 205 -1.55 10.47 13.04
N VAL A 206 -2.12 9.78 12.04
CA VAL A 206 -2.19 10.29 10.66
C VAL A 206 -3.01 11.58 10.60
N ARG A 207 -4.17 11.65 11.26
CA ARG A 207 -5.01 12.86 11.32
C ARG A 207 -4.26 14.03 11.92
N ASN A 208 -3.64 13.81 13.07
CA ASN A 208 -3.02 14.86 13.87
C ASN A 208 -1.59 15.20 13.43
N GLY A 209 -0.97 14.39 12.57
CA GLY A 209 0.43 14.58 12.19
C GLY A 209 1.39 14.29 13.34
N THR A 210 1.03 13.34 14.21
CA THR A 210 1.80 12.98 15.41
C THR A 210 2.32 11.54 15.35
N ALA A 211 3.10 11.16 16.37
CA ALA A 211 3.49 9.79 16.64
C ALA A 211 3.54 9.61 18.16
N THR A 212 2.88 8.59 18.69
CA THR A 212 2.75 8.30 20.12
C THR A 212 3.97 7.56 20.64
N TYR A 213 4.48 6.59 19.88
CA TYR A 213 5.60 5.74 20.29
C TYR A 213 6.83 5.96 19.41
N ASN A 214 8.00 5.54 19.91
CA ASN A 214 9.26 5.63 19.18
C ASN A 214 9.90 4.25 19.12
N GLY A 215 10.70 4.00 18.08
CA GLY A 215 11.60 2.85 18.07
C GLY A 215 12.60 2.95 19.23
N SER A 216 12.66 1.92 20.09
CA SER A 216 13.53 1.95 21.28
C SER A 216 15.03 1.88 20.97
N ILE A 217 15.40 1.47 19.76
CA ILE A 217 16.80 1.34 19.32
C ILE A 217 17.15 2.49 18.38
N SER A 218 16.28 2.75 17.40
CA SER A 218 16.49 3.72 16.33
C SER A 218 16.12 5.15 16.71
N GLY A 219 15.29 5.35 17.74
CA GLY A 219 14.75 6.66 18.13
C GLY A 219 13.75 7.25 17.12
N LEU A 220 13.38 6.50 16.08
CA LEU A 220 12.47 6.99 15.04
C LEU A 220 11.05 7.12 15.57
N LYS A 221 10.45 8.30 15.39
CA LYS A 221 9.11 8.61 15.90
C LYS A 221 8.02 7.92 15.08
N GLY A 222 7.25 7.06 15.71
CA GLY A 222 6.18 6.25 15.14
C GLY A 222 6.66 4.94 14.51
N ILE A 223 7.95 4.80 14.24
CA ILE A 223 8.52 3.62 13.61
C ILE A 223 9.12 2.72 14.69
N ILE A 224 8.34 1.74 15.12
CA ILE A 224 8.74 0.82 16.19
C ILE A 224 9.86 -0.11 15.74
N ASP A 225 10.79 -0.42 16.64
CA ASP A 225 11.86 -1.39 16.43
C ASP A 225 11.41 -2.81 16.77
N LYS A 226 10.63 -2.95 17.83
CA LYS A 226 10.06 -4.22 18.31
C LYS A 226 8.67 -4.00 18.87
N GLN A 227 7.88 -5.07 18.99
CA GLN A 227 6.53 -5.04 19.58
C GLN A 227 6.52 -4.47 21.00
N GLY A 228 7.61 -4.65 21.76
CA GLY A 228 7.75 -4.09 23.11
C GLY A 228 7.69 -2.55 23.16
N ASP A 229 7.98 -1.86 22.06
CA ASP A 229 7.93 -0.39 22.00
C ASP A 229 6.50 0.16 22.13
N VAL A 230 5.50 -0.70 21.93
CA VAL A 230 4.07 -0.37 22.02
C VAL A 230 3.37 -1.20 23.10
N GLY A 231 4.12 -1.85 23.99
CA GLY A 231 3.57 -2.69 25.06
C GLY A 231 3.30 -4.15 24.67
N GLY A 232 3.71 -4.58 23.47
CA GLY A 232 3.54 -5.96 23.00
C GLY A 232 2.26 -6.17 22.19
N TRP A 233 1.84 -7.44 22.09
CA TRP A 233 0.61 -7.81 21.39
C TRP A 233 -0.61 -7.46 22.24
N PRO A 234 -1.66 -6.86 21.65
CA PRO A 234 -2.87 -6.55 22.39
C PRO A 234 -3.56 -7.86 22.82
N PHE A 235 -4.28 -7.81 23.93
CA PHE A 235 -5.25 -8.85 24.26
C PHE A 235 -6.45 -8.70 23.33
N LEU A 236 -6.75 -9.73 22.54
CA LEU A 236 -7.91 -9.75 21.66
C LEU A 236 -9.11 -10.30 22.42
N ASN A 237 -10.11 -9.46 22.65
CA ASN A 237 -11.37 -9.90 23.24
C ASN A 237 -12.10 -10.81 22.26
N THR A 238 -12.44 -12.02 22.71
CA THR A 238 -13.33 -12.90 21.95
C THR A 238 -14.78 -12.60 22.31
N SER A 239 -15.67 -12.88 21.37
CA SER A 239 -17.12 -12.93 21.62
C SER A 239 -17.59 -14.36 21.37
N ASN A 240 -18.83 -14.66 21.74
CA ASN A 240 -19.41 -15.96 21.40
C ASN A 240 -19.42 -16.10 19.87
N ALA A 241 -18.70 -17.10 19.36
CA ALA A 241 -18.75 -17.45 17.96
C ALA A 241 -20.20 -17.80 17.59
N LEU A 242 -20.63 -17.33 16.42
CA LEU A 242 -21.89 -17.77 15.86
C LEU A 242 -21.79 -19.26 15.55
N ALA A 243 -22.90 -19.98 15.64
CA ALA A 243 -22.93 -21.39 15.21
C ALA A 243 -22.59 -21.47 13.71
N ASP A 244 -21.69 -22.38 13.40
CA ASP A 244 -21.18 -22.73 12.08
C ASP A 244 -21.00 -24.26 12.13
N THR A 245 -22.02 -24.97 11.65
CA THR A 245 -22.17 -26.41 11.84
C THR A 245 -21.25 -27.22 10.93
N ASP A 246 -20.93 -26.71 9.74
CA ASP A 246 -20.06 -27.36 8.77
C ASP A 246 -18.62 -26.80 8.73
N LEU A 247 -18.35 -25.75 9.50
CA LEU A 247 -17.03 -25.15 9.76
C LEU A 247 -16.42 -24.49 8.52
N ASP A 248 -17.25 -23.93 7.65
CA ASP A 248 -16.79 -23.29 6.42
C ASP A 248 -16.54 -21.76 6.55
N GLY A 249 -16.85 -21.21 7.73
CA GLY A 249 -16.64 -19.80 8.06
C GLY A 249 -17.88 -18.93 7.85
N MET A 250 -19.02 -19.50 7.44
CA MET A 250 -20.31 -18.83 7.34
C MET A 250 -21.24 -19.30 8.47
N PRO A 251 -21.91 -18.39 9.22
CA PRO A 251 -22.81 -18.80 10.28
C PRO A 251 -24.09 -19.46 9.77
N ASP A 252 -24.57 -20.50 10.45
CA ASP A 252 -25.80 -21.25 10.11
C ASP A 252 -27.00 -20.33 9.85
N ALA A 253 -27.19 -19.34 10.72
CA ALA A 253 -28.30 -18.40 10.62
C ALA A 253 -28.21 -17.50 9.38
N TRP A 254 -26.99 -17.16 8.96
CA TRP A 254 -26.76 -16.38 7.74
C TRP A 254 -26.95 -17.25 6.51
N GLU A 255 -26.45 -18.49 6.52
CA GLU A 255 -26.62 -19.44 5.43
C GLU A 255 -28.10 -19.74 5.16
N LEU A 256 -28.88 -20.06 6.19
CA LEU A 256 -30.32 -20.26 6.09
C LEU A 256 -31.03 -19.03 5.50
N ALA A 257 -30.65 -17.83 5.95
CA ALA A 257 -31.22 -16.58 5.44
C ALA A 257 -30.88 -16.33 3.96
N ASN A 258 -29.79 -16.91 3.46
CA ASN A 258 -29.33 -16.81 2.08
C ASN A 258 -29.61 -18.08 1.25
N LYS A 259 -30.44 -19.00 1.78
CA LYS A 259 -30.86 -20.25 1.10
C LYS A 259 -29.71 -21.23 0.83
N LEU A 260 -28.68 -21.22 1.68
CA LEU A 260 -27.64 -22.25 1.75
C LEU A 260 -28.02 -23.31 2.80
N ASP A 261 -27.30 -24.44 2.81
CA ASP A 261 -27.51 -25.55 3.76
C ASP A 261 -26.36 -25.56 4.79
N PRO A 262 -26.61 -25.22 6.08
CA PRO A 262 -25.58 -25.14 7.13
C PRO A 262 -24.83 -26.44 7.47
N LYS A 263 -25.14 -27.52 6.76
CA LYS A 263 -24.53 -28.84 6.94
C LYS A 263 -23.61 -29.20 5.78
N VAL A 264 -23.42 -28.30 4.82
CA VAL A 264 -22.68 -28.55 3.59
C VAL A 264 -21.70 -27.41 3.35
N ALA A 265 -20.46 -27.65 3.76
CA ALA A 265 -19.37 -26.69 3.59
C ALA A 265 -19.25 -26.26 2.11
N ASN A 266 -19.67 -25.03 1.83
CA ASN A 266 -19.79 -24.50 0.48
C ASN A 266 -19.30 -23.05 0.36
N ALA A 267 -18.42 -22.62 1.27
CA ALA A 267 -17.71 -21.35 1.21
C ALA A 267 -17.20 -21.00 -0.20
N GLY A 268 -16.63 -21.97 -0.94
CA GLY A 268 -16.14 -21.80 -2.31
C GLY A 268 -17.20 -21.87 -3.42
N GLY A 269 -18.47 -22.12 -3.07
CA GLY A 269 -19.62 -22.13 -3.95
C GLY A 269 -19.95 -20.74 -4.48
N LYS A 270 -20.73 -20.66 -5.56
CA LYS A 270 -21.10 -19.40 -6.24
C LYS A 270 -22.62 -19.21 -6.32
N ASP A 271 -23.33 -19.78 -5.37
CA ASP A 271 -24.78 -19.81 -5.34
C ASP A 271 -25.38 -18.42 -5.12
N LEU A 272 -24.64 -17.54 -4.45
CA LEU A 272 -25.06 -16.18 -4.10
C LEU A 272 -24.57 -15.09 -5.08
N SER A 273 -23.60 -15.41 -5.93
CA SER A 273 -22.97 -14.45 -6.84
C SER A 273 -22.27 -15.14 -7.99
N THR A 274 -22.37 -14.59 -9.20
CA THR A 274 -21.61 -15.09 -10.35
C THR A 274 -20.13 -14.71 -10.31
N ALA A 275 -19.77 -13.68 -9.52
CA ALA A 275 -18.41 -13.15 -9.45
C ALA A 275 -17.65 -13.67 -8.23
N TYR A 276 -18.32 -13.74 -7.09
CA TYR A 276 -17.73 -13.99 -5.77
C TYR A 276 -18.17 -15.35 -5.24
N ASP A 277 -17.33 -15.97 -4.43
CA ASP A 277 -17.74 -17.15 -3.68
C ASP A 277 -18.69 -16.78 -2.52
N ASN A 278 -19.35 -17.78 -1.93
CA ASN A 278 -20.34 -17.58 -0.88
C ASN A 278 -19.69 -16.90 0.34
N ILE A 279 -18.46 -17.27 0.69
CA ILE A 279 -17.72 -16.69 1.83
C ILE A 279 -17.35 -15.23 1.60
N GLU A 280 -16.99 -14.83 0.37
CA GLU A 280 -16.72 -13.43 -0.01
C GLU A 280 -17.99 -12.58 0.09
N VAL A 281 -19.15 -13.13 -0.28
CA VAL A 281 -20.45 -12.46 -0.11
C VAL A 281 -20.75 -12.26 1.39
N TYR A 282 -20.48 -13.27 2.23
CA TYR A 282 -20.62 -13.15 3.68
C TYR A 282 -19.69 -12.09 4.28
N ILE A 283 -18.39 -12.15 3.99
CA ILE A 283 -17.38 -11.20 4.48
C ILE A 283 -17.75 -9.77 4.07
N LYS A 284 -18.22 -9.58 2.83
CA LYS A 284 -18.70 -8.27 2.35
C LYS A 284 -19.86 -7.72 3.17
N ARG A 285 -20.80 -8.56 3.62
CA ARG A 285 -21.90 -8.16 4.52
C ARG A 285 -21.39 -7.69 5.88
N LEU A 286 -20.31 -8.26 6.40
CA LEU A 286 -19.80 -7.88 7.72
C LEU A 286 -19.48 -6.38 7.77
N ARG A 287 -18.97 -5.83 6.67
CA ARG A 287 -18.70 -4.40 6.54
C ARG A 287 -19.95 -3.52 6.56
N THR A 288 -21.10 -3.97 6.09
CA THR A 288 -22.29 -3.10 5.92
C THR A 288 -23.12 -2.91 7.20
N ASN A 289 -22.79 -3.59 8.30
CA ASN A 289 -23.55 -3.50 9.55
C ASN A 289 -22.97 -2.50 10.56
N THR A 290 -21.89 -1.79 10.20
CA THR A 290 -21.30 -0.71 10.99
C THR A 290 -22.06 0.61 10.89
N THR A 291 -23.03 0.75 9.99
CA THR A 291 -23.89 1.95 9.91
C THR A 291 -25.09 1.91 10.87
N ALA A 292 -25.30 0.81 11.59
CA ALA A 292 -26.49 0.60 12.43
C ALA A 292 -26.22 0.49 13.94
N LYS A 293 -25.12 1.06 14.43
CA LYS A 293 -24.87 1.19 15.88
C LYS A 293 -24.29 2.57 16.20
N ASN A 294 -25.18 3.56 16.22
CA ASN A 294 -25.05 4.77 17.03
C ASN A 294 -25.92 4.59 18.27
#